data_AF-A0A922XI58-F1
#
_entry.id   AF-A0A922XI58-F1
#
_cell.length_a   1.000
_cell.length_b   1.000
_cell.length_c   1.000
_cell.angle_alpha   90.00
_cell.angle_beta   90.00
_cell.angle_gamma   90.00
#
_symmetry.space_group_name_H-M   'P 1'
#
loop_
_entity.id
_entity.type
_entity.pdbx_description
1 polymer ?
#
loop_
_entity_poly.entity_id
_entity_poly.type
_entity_poly.pdbx_seq_one_letter_code
_entity_poly.pdbx_strand_id
1 'polypeptide(L)' 'MYVLAEGAIATAAAEPRDSARMLVVRRSAPERVEHLVVRDLPGLLPAGMVMVRNVSRVLAAR' A
#
# COMPACT_ATOMS: atom_id res chain seq x y z
N MET A 1 3.22 -21.57 5.16
CA MET A 1 3.98 -21.31 3.92
C MET A 1 2.96 -21.08 2.80
N TYR A 2 3.16 -20.09 1.94
CA TYR A 2 2.27 -19.82 0.81
C TYR A 2 3.04 -19.95 -0.49
N VAL A 3 2.35 -20.32 -1.57
CA VAL A 3 2.93 -20.38 -2.91
C VAL A 3 2.94 -18.96 -3.49
N LEU A 4 4.10 -18.49 -3.92
CA LEU A 4 4.26 -17.24 -4.65
C LEU A 4 4.75 -17.58 -6.06
N ALA A 5 3.94 -17.26 -7.07
CA ALA A 5 4.37 -17.41 -8.46
C ALA A 5 5.53 -16.46 -8.75
N GLU A 6 6.54 -16.93 -9.50
CA GLU A 6 7.75 -16.17 -9.81
C GLU A 6 7.43 -14.81 -10.46
N GLY A 7 6.49 -14.79 -11.41
CA GLY A 7 6.06 -13.56 -12.08
C GLY A 7 5.22 -12.59 -11.24
N ALA A 8 4.88 -12.95 -9.99
CA ALA A 8 4.14 -12.06 -9.09
C ALA A 8 5.05 -11.06 -8.35
N ILE A 9 6.37 -11.21 -8.46
CA ILE A 9 7.35 -10.25 -7.92
C ILE A 9 7.58 -9.17 -8.98
N ALA A 10 7.14 -7.95 -8.69
CA ALA A 10 7.33 -6.81 -9.58
C ALA A 10 8.82 -6.43 -9.70
N THR A 11 9.31 -6.30 -10.93
CA THR A 11 10.68 -5.81 -11.23
C THR A 11 10.72 -4.33 -11.61
N ALA A 12 9.55 -3.72 -11.82
CA ALA A 12 9.35 -2.30 -12.06
C ALA A 12 8.11 -1.80 -11.32
N ALA A 13 8.07 -0.50 -11.03
CA ALA A 13 6.89 0.13 -10.43
C ALA A 13 5.76 0.27 -11.47
N ALA A 14 4.51 0.29 -11.00
CA ALA A 14 3.38 0.72 -11.81
C ALA A 14 3.50 2.22 -12.12
N GLU A 15 3.08 2.64 -13.33
CA GLU A 15 3.10 4.04 -13.77
C GLU A 15 1.71 4.42 -14.34
N PRO A 16 1.01 5.43 -13.76
CA PRO A 16 1.42 6.26 -12.62
C PRO A 16 1.50 5.47 -11.31
N ARG A 17 2.33 5.92 -10.36
CA ARG A 17 2.61 5.21 -9.10
C ARG A 17 1.36 4.84 -8.29
N ASP A 18 0.32 5.66 -8.36
CA ASP A 18 -0.95 5.48 -7.64
C ASP A 18 -1.91 4.48 -8.31
N SER A 19 -1.58 3.97 -9.51
CA SER A 19 -2.31 2.90 -10.20
C SER A 19 -2.04 1.50 -9.64
N ALA A 20 -1.07 1.37 -8.72
CA ALA A 20 -0.79 0.11 -8.05
C ALA A 20 -2.03 -0.43 -7.31
N ARG A 21 -2.24 -1.76 -7.37
CA ARG A 21 -3.33 -2.44 -6.66
C ARG A 21 -3.15 -2.34 -5.15
N MET A 22 -4.23 -2.08 -4.44
CA MET A 22 -4.31 -2.04 -2.98
C MET A 22 -5.35 -3.07 -2.51
N LEU A 23 -4.94 -3.98 -1.64
CA LEU A 23 -5.83 -4.95 -1.02
C LEU A 23 -6.30 -4.39 0.33
N VAL A 24 -7.60 -4.18 0.50
CA VAL A 24 -8.18 -3.71 1.76
C VAL A 24 -8.76 -4.91 2.51
N VAL A 25 -8.31 -5.10 3.74
CA VAL A 25 -8.79 -6.14 4.65
C VAL A 25 -9.14 -5.48 5.99
N ARG A 26 -10.34 -5.74 6.51
CA ARG A 26 -10.79 -5.19 7.79
C ARG A 26 -10.67 -6.25 8.87
N ARG A 27 -9.99 -5.92 9.97
CA ARG A 27 -9.82 -6.86 11.10
C ARG A 27 -11.14 -7.33 11.70
N SER A 28 -12.18 -6.49 11.64
CA SER A 28 -13.52 -6.80 12.14
C SER A 28 -14.34 -7.73 11.24
N ALA A 29 -13.90 -7.94 9.99
CA ALA A 29 -14.58 -8.77 8.99
C ALA A 29 -13.51 -9.40 8.06
N PRO A 30 -12.74 -10.38 8.57
CA PRO A 30 -11.57 -10.94 7.87
C PRO A 30 -11.92 -11.65 6.56
N GLU A 31 -13.16 -12.09 6.39
CA GLU A 31 -13.71 -12.68 5.16
C GLU A 31 -14.02 -11.62 4.08
N ARG A 32 -14.14 -10.34 4.48
CA ARG A 32 -14.45 -9.24 3.56
C ARG A 32 -13.16 -8.61 3.03
N VAL A 33 -12.90 -8.84 1.75
CA VAL A 33 -11.76 -8.30 1.01
C VAL A 33 -12.26 -7.32 -0.06
N GLU A 34 -11.65 -6.14 -0.13
CA GLU A 34 -11.95 -5.15 -1.17
C GLU A 34 -10.69 -4.94 -2.04
N HIS A 35 -10.90 -4.88 -3.35
CA HIS A 35 -9.83 -4.64 -4.32
C HIS A 35 -9.94 -3.20 -4.83
N LEU A 36 -8.94 -2.38 -4.55
CA LEU A 36 -8.87 -0.98 -4.95
C LEU A 36 -7.51 -0.68 -5.61
N VAL A 37 -7.30 0.58 -5.96
CA VAL A 37 -5.99 1.13 -6.32
C VAL A 37 -5.53 2.15 -5.27
N VAL A 38 -4.23 2.43 -5.20
CA VAL A 38 -3.66 3.33 -4.19
C VAL A 38 -4.29 4.73 -4.23
N ARG A 39 -4.67 5.22 -5.41
CA ARG A 39 -5.38 6.50 -5.56
C ARG A 39 -6.74 6.58 -4.84
N ASP A 40 -7.35 5.44 -4.50
CA ASP A 40 -8.61 5.38 -3.75
C ASP A 40 -8.39 5.52 -2.23
N LEU A 41 -7.14 5.42 -1.76
CA LEU A 41 -6.79 5.47 -0.33
C LEU A 41 -7.38 6.68 0.42
N PRO A 42 -7.41 7.91 -0.13
CA PRO A 42 -8.03 9.05 0.57
C PRO A 42 -9.50 8.80 0.94
N GLY A 43 -10.26 8.05 0.13
CA GLY A 43 -11.66 7.71 0.43
C GLY A 43 -11.83 6.76 1.61
N LEU A 44 -10.77 6.07 2.04
CA LEU A 44 -10.79 5.16 3.19
C LEU A 44 -10.41 5.84 4.51
N LEU A 45 -9.91 7.07 4.46
CA LEU A 45 -9.40 7.80 5.61
C LEU A 45 -10.44 8.83 6.06
N PRO A 46 -11.29 8.52 7.06
CA PRO A 46 -12.24 9.49 7.58
C PRO A 46 -11.54 10.73 8.12
N ALA A 47 -12.30 11.84 8.17
CA ALA A 47 -11.82 13.10 8.73
C ALA A 47 -11.25 12.89 10.14
N GLY A 48 -10.09 13.49 10.41
CA GLY A 48 -9.38 13.36 11.68
C GLY A 48 -8.39 12.18 11.75
N MET A 49 -8.28 11.34 10.72
CA MET A 49 -7.18 10.36 10.66
C MET A 49 -5.82 11.03 10.40
N VAL A 50 -4.78 10.46 11.01
CA VAL A 50 -3.40 10.89 10.83
C VAL A 50 -2.65 9.83 10.02
N MET A 51 -2.12 10.23 8.87
CA MET A 51 -1.18 9.42 8.11
C MET A 51 0.24 9.78 8.52
N VAL A 52 0.94 8.84 9.15
CA VAL A 52 2.36 9.00 9.47
C VAL A 52 3.20 8.46 8.32
N ARG A 53 4.08 9.29 7.77
CA ARG A 53 5.01 8.90 6.71
C ARG A 53 6.43 8.84 7.25
N ASN A 54 7.15 7.78 6.87
CA ASN A 54 8.59 7.74 7.09
C ASN A 54 9.31 8.66 6.09
N VAL A 55 10.15 9.56 6.60
CA VAL A 55 11.03 10.42 5.82
C VAL A 55 12.47 10.17 6.28
N SER A 56 13.14 9.22 5.63
CA SER A 56 14.55 8.92 5.89
C SER A 56 15.45 10.05 5.37
N ARG A 57 16.44 10.45 6.17
CA ARG A 57 17.47 11.44 5.79
C ARG A 57 18.85 10.84 6.00
N VAL A 58 19.73 11.01 5.01
CA VAL A 58 21.15 10.63 5.14
C VAL A 58 21.87 11.66 5.99
N LEU A 59 22.61 11.20 6.99
CA LEU A 59 23.51 12.06 7.77
C LEU A 59 24.84 12.19 7.02
N ALA A 60 25.37 13.40 6.93
CA ALA A 60 26.68 13.64 6.35
C ALA A 60 27.77 13.06 7.28
N ALA A 61 28.75 12.38 6.70
CA ALA A 61 29.96 11.99 7.43
C ALA A 61 30.88 13.22 7.63
N ARG A 62 31.57 13.27 8.76
CA ARG A 62 32.66 14.22 9.07
C ARG A 62 33.90 13.46 9.47
#